data_AF-A0A024TT74-F1
#
_entry.id   AF-A0A024TT74-F1
#
_cell.length_a   1.000
_cell.length_b   1.000
_cell.length_c   1.000
_cell.angle_alpha   90.00
_cell.angle_beta   90.00
_cell.angle_gamma   90.00
#
_symmetry.space_group_name_H-M   'P 1'
#
loop_
_entity.id
_entity.type
_entity.pdbx_description
1 polymer ?
#
loop_
_entity_poly.entity_id
_entity_poly.type
_entity_poly.pdbx_seq_one_letter_code
_entity_poly.pdbx_strand_id
1 'polypeptide(L)'
;MGLRLNPWGNVYSSLELEQITFVHRVYLEVMAIDVKDLPNTLQMNATFTEPIYTPKKSDFDEHTFMRQMQGVVGLLRQPAEEIISCICGYQKERLERFQLGTAFMNDPRTLLLEEFKIWAMTRLAAAACTTEAFEKEVEKRKNYITQLQYGGGNLFKPGNAERTLMTTLKDVREILELRILPMIACERAQASAKEHLTVVEARGTDALIHGIQFLFNIFRNTPNAPADCTITNLQSQQHTAMKEAMTTKSGQMLLLLLSTPSLRTMFPESHHHVTGGASQLLPLTSESQKAALADAVFADSSANAVVPSVLLSNPTVSWTAKAYLTQNNGGVVNFLSADTYDLFVKMHAMLKLMADLLVSCRQARLLAGTGGDLLVYGPGGSHLRLLMETFQAARSYSIGIEEGLCGFFPWLGRRRSD
;
A
#
# COMPACT_ATOMS: atom_id res chain seq x y z
N MET A 1 -12.79 -11.59 58.06
CA MET A 1 -12.61 -10.13 57.83
C MET A 1 -11.83 -9.59 59.00
N GLY A 2 -10.56 -9.22 58.80
CA GLY A 2 -9.78 -8.52 59.83
C GLY A 2 -9.83 -7.02 59.57
N LEU A 3 -10.28 -6.23 60.55
CA LEU A 3 -10.11 -4.78 60.51
C LEU A 3 -8.61 -4.46 60.43
N ARG A 4 -8.20 -3.63 59.46
CA ARG A 4 -6.84 -3.06 59.44
C ARG A 4 -6.73 -2.00 60.53
N LEU A 5 -5.85 -2.20 61.50
CA LEU A 5 -5.59 -1.31 62.64
C LEU A 5 -4.48 -0.27 62.40
N ASN A 6 -3.99 -0.10 61.16
CA ASN A 6 -3.09 1.00 60.84
C ASN A 6 -3.30 1.52 59.40
N PRO A 7 -4.12 2.56 59.21
CA PRO A 7 -4.32 3.21 57.90
C PRO A 7 -3.15 4.12 57.48
N TRP A 8 -2.02 4.16 58.21
CA TRP A 8 -0.88 5.07 57.96
C TRP A 8 0.46 4.38 57.73
N GLY A 9 0.52 3.04 57.64
CA GLY A 9 1.73 2.35 57.19
C GLY A 9 1.75 2.29 55.66
N ASN A 10 2.73 2.94 55.02
CA ASN A 10 2.91 2.90 53.56
C ASN A 10 3.42 1.55 53.02
N VAL A 11 3.55 0.53 53.87
CA VAL A 11 4.17 -0.75 53.54
C VAL A 11 3.12 -1.74 53.07
N TYR A 12 3.37 -2.35 51.90
CA TYR A 12 2.54 -3.42 51.36
C TYR A 12 2.49 -4.64 52.29
N SER A 13 1.31 -5.26 52.33
CA SER A 13 1.13 -6.61 52.89
C SER A 13 1.83 -7.67 52.02
N SER A 14 2.04 -8.86 52.58
CA SER A 14 2.64 -9.99 51.85
C SER A 14 1.90 -10.31 50.55
N LEU A 15 0.57 -10.27 50.56
CA LEU A 15 -0.25 -10.49 49.36
C LEU A 15 -0.05 -9.39 48.30
N GLU A 16 0.08 -8.13 48.71
CA GLU A 16 0.33 -7.01 47.79
C GLU A 16 1.74 -7.11 47.20
N LEU A 17 2.73 -7.53 48.00
CA LEU A 17 4.09 -7.81 47.53
C LEU A 17 4.13 -8.98 46.53
N GLU A 18 3.40 -10.06 46.78
CA GLU A 18 3.26 -11.17 45.84
C GLU A 18 2.58 -10.73 44.53
N GLN A 19 1.51 -9.94 44.63
CA GLN A 19 0.79 -9.40 43.47
C GLN A 19 1.69 -8.53 42.59
N ILE A 20 2.43 -7.57 43.17
CA ILE A 20 3.30 -6.68 42.39
C ILE A 20 4.52 -7.42 41.83
N THR A 21 5.08 -8.36 42.57
CA THR A 21 6.17 -9.23 42.09
C THR A 21 5.73 -10.04 40.88
N PHE A 22 4.51 -10.60 40.92
CA PHE A 22 3.92 -11.30 39.79
C PHE A 22 3.72 -10.37 38.59
N VAL A 23 3.15 -9.18 38.79
CA VAL A 23 2.96 -8.15 37.75
C VAL A 23 4.28 -7.78 37.08
N HIS A 24 5.35 -7.56 37.87
CA HIS A 24 6.69 -7.24 37.37
C HIS A 24 7.26 -8.37 36.53
N ARG A 25 7.24 -9.60 37.07
CA ARG A 25 7.80 -10.77 36.39
C ARG A 25 7.19 -10.94 35.00
N VAL A 26 5.85 -10.92 34.94
CA VAL A 26 5.13 -11.08 33.66
C VAL A 26 5.40 -9.91 32.72
N TYR A 27 5.47 -8.67 33.23
CA TYR A 27 5.76 -7.49 32.41
C TYR A 27 7.16 -7.59 31.78
N LEU A 28 8.18 -7.88 32.59
CA LEU A 28 9.57 -8.00 32.15
C LEU A 28 9.75 -9.11 31.13
N GLU A 29 9.12 -10.27 31.37
CA GLU A 29 9.16 -11.42 30.46
C GLU A 29 8.53 -11.10 29.10
N VAL A 30 7.32 -10.54 29.09
CA VAL A 30 6.58 -10.30 27.84
C VAL A 30 7.14 -9.12 27.06
N MET A 31 7.53 -8.05 27.75
CA MET A 31 8.10 -6.87 27.09
C MET A 31 9.55 -7.10 26.66
N ALA A 32 10.23 -8.07 27.28
CA ALA A 32 11.65 -8.37 27.11
C ALA A 32 12.54 -7.16 27.42
N ILE A 33 12.38 -6.61 28.63
CA ILE A 33 13.13 -5.46 29.13
C ILE A 33 13.76 -5.74 30.49
N ASP A 34 14.68 -4.89 30.91
CA ASP A 34 15.31 -4.95 32.23
C ASP A 34 14.46 -4.24 33.31
N VAL A 35 14.71 -4.59 34.58
CA VAL A 35 14.03 -3.98 35.75
C VAL A 35 14.17 -2.45 35.79
N LYS A 36 15.31 -1.92 35.35
CA LYS A 36 15.59 -0.48 35.29
C LYS A 36 14.66 0.28 34.31
N ASP A 37 14.11 -0.43 33.33
CA ASP A 37 13.28 0.13 32.26
C ASP A 37 11.77 -0.05 32.55
N LEU A 38 11.42 -0.49 33.76
CA LEU A 38 10.02 -0.57 34.20
C LEU A 38 9.36 0.81 34.13
N PRO A 39 8.09 0.89 33.66
CA PRO A 39 7.31 2.12 33.71
C PRO A 39 7.25 2.69 35.13
N ASN A 40 7.28 4.02 35.26
CA ASN A 40 7.24 4.71 36.56
C ASN A 40 6.06 4.24 37.44
N THR A 41 4.91 3.94 36.84
CA THR A 41 3.73 3.40 37.53
C THR A 41 3.97 2.07 38.23
N LEU A 42 4.92 1.26 37.76
CA LEU A 42 5.28 -0.03 38.34
C LEU A 42 6.57 0.03 39.17
N GLN A 43 7.25 1.16 39.28
CA GLN A 43 8.50 1.21 40.04
C GLN A 43 8.23 1.13 41.56
N MET A 44 9.05 0.33 42.24
CA MET A 44 9.06 0.16 43.69
C MET A 44 10.26 0.89 44.29
N ASN A 45 10.16 1.27 45.56
CA ASN A 45 11.29 1.84 46.29
C ASN A 45 12.45 0.84 46.44
N ALA A 46 13.62 1.31 46.88
CA ALA A 46 14.84 0.49 46.94
C ALA A 46 14.71 -0.75 47.85
N THR A 47 13.85 -0.70 48.87
CA THR A 47 13.60 -1.82 49.79
C THR A 47 12.47 -2.74 49.32
N PHE A 48 11.85 -2.45 48.18
CA PHE A 48 10.71 -3.18 47.62
C PHE A 48 9.53 -3.30 48.61
N THR A 49 9.25 -2.24 49.36
CA THR A 49 8.19 -2.22 50.38
C THR A 49 6.99 -1.36 49.99
N GLU A 50 7.20 -0.39 49.11
CA GLU A 50 6.17 0.55 48.66
C GLU A 50 6.41 0.98 47.20
N PRO A 51 5.37 1.37 46.44
CA PRO A 51 5.51 1.88 45.09
C PRO A 51 5.94 3.35 45.11
N ILE A 52 6.68 3.75 44.09
CA ILE A 52 7.09 5.15 43.91
C ILE A 52 5.92 5.98 43.39
N TYR A 53 5.12 5.40 42.49
CA TYR A 53 3.96 6.07 41.91
C TYR A 53 2.76 6.09 42.86
N THR A 54 2.14 7.26 43.00
CA THR A 54 0.92 7.43 43.80
C THR A 54 -0.19 8.02 42.93
N PRO A 55 -1.22 7.23 42.58
CA PRO A 55 -2.36 7.72 41.81
C PRO A 55 -3.15 8.79 42.58
N LYS A 56 -3.69 9.76 41.84
CA LYS A 56 -4.59 10.82 42.34
C LYS A 56 -6.04 10.48 42.03
N LYS A 57 -6.98 11.09 42.74
CA LYS A 57 -8.41 10.91 42.47
C LYS A 57 -8.81 11.34 41.05
N SER A 58 -8.16 12.37 40.51
CA SER A 58 -8.35 12.81 39.12
C SER A 58 -7.96 11.74 38.10
N ASP A 59 -7.06 10.82 38.47
CA ASP A 59 -6.60 9.79 37.57
C ASP A 59 -7.67 8.70 37.38
N PHE A 60 -8.75 8.69 38.16
CA PHE A 60 -9.89 7.78 37.96
C PHE A 60 -11.06 8.44 37.24
N ASP A 61 -10.95 9.74 36.93
CA ASP A 61 -11.97 10.48 36.19
C ASP A 61 -11.76 10.33 34.68
N GLU A 62 -12.64 9.57 34.04
CA GLU A 62 -12.67 9.37 32.60
C GLU A 62 -12.66 10.70 31.82
N HIS A 63 -13.41 11.70 32.27
CA HIS A 63 -13.51 12.99 31.56
C HIS A 63 -12.17 13.72 31.48
N THR A 64 -11.30 13.53 32.46
CA THR A 64 -9.95 14.10 32.45
C THR A 64 -9.12 13.54 31.28
N PHE A 65 -9.17 12.23 31.05
CA PHE A 65 -8.49 11.60 29.92
C PHE A 65 -9.11 11.96 28.58
N MET A 66 -10.45 11.97 28.49
CA MET A 66 -11.15 12.35 27.26
C MET A 66 -10.77 13.77 26.82
N ARG A 67 -10.67 14.72 27.76
CA ARG A 67 -10.20 16.09 27.47
C ARG A 67 -8.76 16.11 26.98
N GLN A 68 -7.86 15.32 27.57
CA GLN A 68 -6.47 15.22 27.12
C GLN A 68 -6.36 14.62 25.71
N MET A 69 -7.30 13.75 25.33
CA MET A 69 -7.31 13.10 24.02
C MET A 69 -8.03 13.89 22.92
N GLN A 70 -8.73 14.99 23.23
CA GLN A 70 -9.46 15.81 22.23
C GLN A 70 -8.56 16.29 21.08
N GLY A 71 -7.30 16.62 21.37
CA GLY A 71 -6.31 17.08 20.38
C GLY A 71 -5.51 15.96 19.70
N VAL A 72 -5.71 14.70 20.10
CA VAL A 72 -4.96 13.57 19.53
C VAL A 72 -5.59 13.17 18.20
N VAL A 73 -4.76 13.08 17.17
CA VAL A 73 -5.13 12.59 15.83
C VAL A 73 -4.43 11.25 15.62
N GLY A 74 -5.20 10.17 15.61
CA GLY A 74 -4.69 8.83 15.35
C GLY A 74 -5.82 7.83 15.15
N LEU A 75 -5.57 6.82 14.31
CA LEU A 75 -6.57 5.83 13.89
C LEU A 75 -7.14 5.05 15.10
N LEU A 76 -6.33 4.84 16.12
CA LEU A 76 -6.67 4.06 17.30
C LEU A 76 -7.15 4.89 18.49
N ARG A 77 -7.43 6.19 18.29
CA ARG A 77 -7.91 7.07 19.38
C ARG A 77 -9.17 6.53 20.05
N GLN A 78 -10.20 6.22 19.26
CA GLN A 78 -11.49 5.75 19.81
C GLN A 78 -11.35 4.40 20.54
N PRO A 79 -10.66 3.36 19.99
CA PRO A 79 -10.37 2.16 20.76
C PRO A 79 -9.56 2.41 22.04
N ALA A 80 -8.63 3.37 22.03
CA ALA A 80 -7.87 3.76 23.23
C ALA A 80 -8.75 4.44 24.29
N GLU A 81 -9.68 5.31 23.87
CA GLU A 81 -10.70 5.90 24.75
C GLU A 81 -11.51 4.80 25.44
N GLU A 82 -11.96 3.80 24.69
CA GLU A 82 -12.75 2.68 25.23
C GLU A 82 -11.98 1.82 26.24
N ILE A 83 -10.70 1.56 25.99
CA ILE A 83 -9.80 0.90 26.96
C ILE A 83 -9.75 1.72 28.25
N ILE A 84 -9.55 3.04 28.13
CA ILE A 84 -9.49 3.95 29.28
C ILE A 84 -10.83 3.97 30.03
N SER A 85 -11.97 4.04 29.34
CA SER A 85 -13.30 3.99 29.95
C SER A 85 -13.55 2.68 30.70
N CYS A 86 -13.14 1.54 30.13
CA CYS A 86 -13.23 0.24 30.81
C CYS A 86 -12.47 0.23 32.14
N ILE A 87 -11.25 0.79 32.13
CA ILE A 87 -10.38 0.86 33.30
C ILE A 87 -10.92 1.84 34.34
N CYS A 88 -11.31 3.05 33.92
CA CYS A 88 -11.85 4.08 34.82
C CYS A 88 -13.15 3.60 35.48
N GLY A 89 -14.01 2.86 34.76
CA GLY A 89 -15.21 2.25 35.33
C GLY A 89 -14.89 1.33 36.52
N TYR A 90 -13.92 0.42 36.36
CA TYR A 90 -13.46 -0.44 37.46
C TYR A 90 -12.85 0.36 38.62
N GLN A 91 -12.02 1.35 38.33
CA GLN A 91 -11.36 2.15 39.38
C GLN A 91 -12.34 3.03 40.16
N LYS A 92 -13.41 3.51 39.53
CA LYS A 92 -14.48 4.27 40.18
C LYS A 92 -15.23 3.44 41.22
N GLU A 93 -15.58 2.18 40.90
CA GLU A 93 -16.19 1.25 41.87
C GLU A 93 -15.26 0.97 43.07
N ARG A 94 -13.93 1.05 42.87
CA ARG A 94 -12.95 0.85 43.95
C ARG A 94 -12.75 2.09 44.81
N LEU A 95 -13.07 3.29 44.30
CA LEU A 95 -12.85 4.54 45.01
C LEU A 95 -13.57 4.57 46.38
N GLU A 96 -14.74 3.95 46.47
CA GLU A 96 -15.51 3.81 47.71
C GLU A 96 -14.76 2.97 48.77
N ARG A 97 -14.01 1.95 48.35
CA ARG A 97 -13.24 1.09 49.26
C ARG A 97 -12.00 1.78 49.82
N PHE A 98 -11.42 2.70 49.05
CA PHE A 98 -10.32 3.56 49.50
C PHE A 98 -10.78 4.53 50.58
N GLN A 99 -11.99 5.10 50.44
CA GLN A 99 -12.57 6.00 51.44
C GLN A 99 -12.83 5.31 52.78
N LEU A 100 -13.15 4.01 52.74
CA LEU A 100 -13.35 3.16 53.93
C LEU A 100 -12.03 2.64 54.54
N GLY A 101 -10.86 3.01 54.00
CA GLY A 101 -9.55 2.60 54.52
C GLY A 101 -9.20 1.12 54.32
N THR A 102 -9.93 0.42 53.45
CA THR A 102 -9.78 -1.04 53.24
C THR A 102 -8.82 -1.42 52.12
N ALA A 103 -8.34 -0.44 51.35
CA ALA A 103 -7.36 -0.61 50.28
C ALA A 103 -6.54 0.67 50.07
N PHE A 104 -5.37 0.57 49.45
CA PHE A 104 -4.53 1.72 49.11
C PHE A 104 -4.79 2.19 47.68
N MET A 105 -4.77 3.50 47.42
CA MET A 105 -4.95 4.02 46.05
C MET A 105 -3.84 3.54 45.11
N ASN A 106 -2.63 3.34 45.63
CA ASN A 106 -1.48 2.83 44.89
C ASN A 106 -1.36 1.31 44.93
N ASP A 107 -2.40 0.53 45.26
CA ASP A 107 -2.26 -0.93 45.30
C ASP A 107 -1.91 -1.57 43.94
N PRO A 108 -1.41 -2.82 43.91
CA PRO A 108 -0.93 -3.46 42.68
C PRO A 108 -1.96 -3.53 41.53
N ARG A 109 -3.27 -3.60 41.84
CA ARG A 109 -4.32 -3.63 40.80
C ARG A 109 -4.44 -2.27 40.15
N THR A 110 -4.39 -1.20 40.96
CA THR A 110 -4.46 0.16 40.44
C THR A 110 -3.23 0.48 39.61
N LEU A 111 -2.01 0.18 40.10
CA LEU A 111 -0.76 0.48 39.38
C LEU A 111 -0.69 -0.19 38.01
N LEU A 112 -1.10 -1.46 37.93
CA LEU A 112 -1.22 -2.20 36.68
C LEU A 112 -2.12 -1.46 35.67
N LEU A 113 -3.27 -0.99 36.13
CA LEU A 113 -4.26 -0.36 35.27
C LEU A 113 -3.88 1.08 34.90
N GLU A 114 -3.19 1.81 35.78
CA GLU A 114 -2.60 3.11 35.44
C GLU A 114 -1.55 2.98 34.35
N GLU A 115 -0.71 1.94 34.40
CA GLU A 115 0.26 1.66 33.34
C GLU A 115 -0.43 1.47 31.98
N PHE A 116 -1.49 0.66 31.93
CA PHE A 116 -2.25 0.44 30.70
C PHE A 116 -2.93 1.72 30.18
N LYS A 117 -3.49 2.56 31.05
CA LYS A 117 -4.08 3.84 30.63
C LYS A 117 -3.03 4.79 30.06
N ILE A 118 -1.86 4.90 30.70
CA ILE A 118 -0.78 5.74 30.20
C ILE A 118 -0.33 5.25 28.83
N TRP A 119 -0.15 3.94 28.65
CA TRP A 119 0.18 3.36 27.35
C TRP A 119 -0.90 3.64 26.31
N ALA A 120 -2.18 3.42 26.64
CA ALA A 120 -3.30 3.66 25.73
C ALA A 120 -3.36 5.12 25.27
N MET A 121 -3.17 6.05 26.20
CA MET A 121 -3.23 7.49 25.90
C MET A 121 -2.01 7.98 25.12
N THR A 122 -0.79 7.59 25.53
CA THR A 122 0.45 8.21 25.01
C THR A 122 1.02 7.50 23.79
N ARG A 123 0.77 6.20 23.64
CA ARG A 123 1.33 5.37 22.57
C ARG A 123 0.25 4.90 21.60
N LEU A 124 -0.82 4.29 22.12
CA LEU A 124 -1.84 3.67 21.28
C LEU A 124 -2.66 4.72 20.52
N ALA A 125 -3.17 5.74 21.19
CA ALA A 125 -4.12 6.69 20.62
C ALA A 125 -3.59 7.47 19.40
N ALA A 126 -2.29 7.79 19.39
CA ALA A 126 -1.62 8.58 18.34
C ALA A 126 -0.85 7.70 17.33
N ALA A 127 -1.01 6.38 17.37
CA ALA A 127 -0.21 5.48 16.55
C ALA A 127 -0.53 5.59 15.06
N ALA A 128 0.52 5.52 14.23
CA ALA A 128 0.43 5.55 12.77
C ALA A 128 0.01 4.21 12.15
N CYS A 129 0.10 3.10 12.89
CA CYS A 129 -0.34 1.76 12.47
C CYS A 129 0.33 1.17 11.21
N THR A 130 1.36 1.79 10.64
CA THR A 130 2.00 1.34 9.38
C THR A 130 3.15 0.34 9.57
N THR A 131 3.67 0.19 10.79
CA THR A 131 4.90 -0.58 11.05
C THR A 131 4.63 -1.92 11.73
N GLU A 132 5.36 -2.96 11.33
CA GLU A 132 5.35 -4.29 11.99
C GLU A 132 5.77 -4.20 13.47
N ALA A 133 6.71 -3.30 13.79
CA ALA A 133 7.18 -3.11 15.16
C ALA A 133 6.05 -2.72 16.12
N PHE A 134 5.14 -1.85 15.68
CA PHE A 134 4.00 -1.42 16.48
C PHE A 134 2.96 -2.53 16.65
N GLU A 135 2.69 -3.32 15.61
CA GLU A 135 1.81 -4.49 15.72
C GLU A 135 2.34 -5.48 16.76
N LYS A 136 3.65 -5.80 16.71
CA LYS A 136 4.31 -6.65 17.71
C LYS A 136 4.24 -6.07 19.12
N GLU A 137 4.32 -4.74 19.26
CA GLU A 137 4.12 -4.08 20.56
C GLU A 137 2.71 -4.33 21.11
N VAL A 138 1.68 -4.18 20.27
CA VAL A 138 0.28 -4.44 20.66
C VAL A 138 0.05 -5.93 20.95
N GLU A 139 0.66 -6.84 20.20
CA GLU A 139 0.62 -8.27 20.49
C GLU A 139 1.27 -8.61 21.83
N LYS A 140 2.44 -8.03 22.13
CA LYS A 140 3.07 -8.16 23.45
C LYS A 140 2.12 -7.68 24.55
N ARG A 141 1.43 -6.55 24.36
CA ARG A 141 0.44 -6.04 25.31
C ARG A 141 -0.73 -7.01 25.50
N LYS A 142 -1.26 -7.60 24.43
CA LYS A 142 -2.29 -8.64 24.48
C LYS A 142 -1.80 -9.88 25.24
N ASN A 143 -0.58 -10.32 24.98
CA ASN A 143 0.04 -11.47 25.63
C ASN A 143 0.28 -11.21 27.13
N TYR A 144 0.66 -9.98 27.49
CA TYR A 144 0.82 -9.56 28.88
C TYR A 144 -0.50 -9.73 29.64
N ILE A 145 -1.61 -9.23 29.09
CA ILE A 145 -2.93 -9.43 29.69
C ILE A 145 -3.29 -10.91 29.80
N THR A 146 -3.04 -11.68 28.74
CA THR A 146 -3.31 -13.12 28.70
C THR A 146 -2.59 -13.85 29.83
N GLN A 147 -1.29 -13.60 30.03
CA GLN A 147 -0.52 -14.21 31.10
C GLN A 147 -0.97 -13.76 32.50
N LEU A 148 -1.34 -12.48 32.67
CA LEU A 148 -1.92 -11.98 33.92
C LEU A 148 -3.23 -12.70 34.28
N GLN A 149 -4.07 -12.98 33.30
CA GLN A 149 -5.35 -13.68 33.51
C GLN A 149 -5.16 -15.15 33.88
N TYR A 150 -4.30 -15.88 33.16
CA TYR A 150 -4.09 -17.30 33.41
C TYR A 150 -3.21 -17.57 34.64
N GLY A 151 -2.17 -16.75 34.87
CA GLY A 151 -1.26 -16.91 36.00
C GLY A 151 -1.72 -16.23 37.29
N GLY A 152 -2.61 -15.23 37.20
CA GLY A 152 -2.99 -14.37 38.32
C GLY A 152 -4.32 -14.73 39.00
N GLY A 153 -5.06 -15.75 38.52
CA GLY A 153 -6.42 -16.06 39.00
C GLY A 153 -6.54 -16.27 40.52
N ASN A 154 -5.54 -16.88 41.15
CA ASN A 154 -5.51 -17.08 42.60
C ASN A 154 -4.97 -15.86 43.38
N LEU A 155 -4.14 -15.04 42.73
CA LEU A 155 -3.50 -13.84 43.30
C LEU A 155 -4.46 -12.66 43.37
N PHE A 156 -5.29 -12.48 42.34
CA PHE A 156 -6.25 -11.39 42.22
C PHE A 156 -7.68 -11.87 42.40
N LYS A 157 -8.00 -12.27 43.64
CA LYS A 157 -9.34 -12.77 43.98
C LYS A 157 -10.43 -11.74 43.65
N PRO A 158 -11.55 -12.17 43.06
CA PRO A 158 -12.71 -11.29 42.86
C PRO A 158 -13.28 -10.88 44.22
N GLY A 159 -13.60 -9.60 44.37
CA GLY A 159 -14.39 -9.14 45.50
C GLY A 159 -15.89 -9.20 45.18
N ASN A 160 -16.73 -8.73 46.11
CA ASN A 160 -18.19 -8.63 45.90
C ASN A 160 -18.61 -7.48 44.94
N ALA A 161 -17.74 -7.06 44.02
CA ALA A 161 -18.06 -6.01 43.05
C ALA A 161 -18.62 -6.62 41.77
N GLU A 162 -19.49 -5.88 41.07
CA GLU A 162 -20.00 -6.28 39.76
C GLU A 162 -18.87 -6.39 38.73
N ARG A 163 -17.87 -5.49 38.79
CA ARG A 163 -16.68 -5.54 37.94
C ARG A 163 -15.45 -6.03 38.70
N THR A 164 -14.72 -6.97 38.10
CA THR A 164 -13.46 -7.51 38.64
C THR A 164 -12.27 -7.05 37.81
N LEU A 165 -11.05 -7.20 38.35
CA LEU A 165 -9.84 -6.96 37.57
C LEU A 165 -9.78 -7.90 36.35
N MET A 166 -10.14 -9.18 36.54
CA MET A 166 -10.05 -10.19 35.48
C MET A 166 -11.05 -9.94 34.34
N THR A 167 -12.26 -9.49 34.66
CA THR A 167 -13.24 -9.07 33.64
C THR A 167 -12.78 -7.81 32.92
N THR A 168 -12.25 -6.81 33.64
CA THR A 168 -11.72 -5.58 33.01
C THR A 168 -10.57 -5.88 32.07
N LEU A 169 -9.62 -6.73 32.49
CA LEU A 169 -8.52 -7.19 31.64
C LEU A 169 -9.03 -7.97 30.42
N LYS A 170 -10.10 -8.77 30.57
CA LYS A 170 -10.73 -9.48 29.46
C LYS A 170 -11.28 -8.50 28.42
N ASP A 171 -12.01 -7.48 28.86
CA ASP A 171 -12.59 -6.46 27.97
C ASP A 171 -11.48 -5.74 27.19
N VAL A 172 -10.41 -5.32 27.88
CA VAL A 172 -9.26 -4.67 27.22
C VAL A 172 -8.60 -5.61 26.20
N ARG A 173 -8.43 -6.89 26.53
CA ARG A 173 -7.89 -7.90 25.61
C ARG A 173 -8.77 -8.07 24.37
N GLU A 174 -10.09 -8.12 24.54
CA GLU A 174 -11.03 -8.24 23.44
C GLU A 174 -11.00 -7.01 22.52
N ILE A 175 -10.86 -5.79 23.07
CA ILE A 175 -10.67 -4.58 22.26
C ILE A 175 -9.36 -4.66 21.46
N LEU A 176 -8.27 -5.12 22.09
CA LEU A 176 -6.99 -5.31 21.41
C LEU A 176 -7.09 -6.33 20.26
N GLU A 177 -7.74 -7.46 20.52
CA GLU A 177 -7.83 -8.60 19.60
C GLU A 177 -8.82 -8.41 18.46
N LEU A 178 -10.03 -7.92 18.77
CA LEU A 178 -11.14 -7.88 17.82
C LEU A 178 -11.22 -6.56 17.06
N ARG A 179 -10.54 -5.50 17.55
CA ARG A 179 -10.63 -4.16 16.94
C ARG A 179 -9.27 -3.60 16.57
N ILE A 180 -8.36 -3.49 17.53
CA ILE A 180 -7.09 -2.79 17.31
C ILE A 180 -6.18 -3.55 16.34
N LEU A 181 -5.90 -4.84 16.59
CA LEU A 181 -5.03 -5.64 15.72
C LEU A 181 -5.56 -5.73 14.28
N PRO A 182 -6.87 -5.97 14.03
CA PRO A 182 -7.43 -5.89 12.67
C PRO A 182 -7.28 -4.52 12.00
N MET A 183 -7.46 -3.42 12.74
CA MET A 183 -7.27 -2.07 12.22
C MET A 183 -5.81 -1.81 11.81
N ILE A 184 -4.84 -2.28 12.61
CA ILE A 184 -3.41 -2.19 12.28
C ILE A 184 -3.10 -3.01 11.03
N ALA A 185 -3.55 -4.26 10.97
CA ALA A 185 -3.33 -5.14 9.82
C ALA A 185 -3.88 -4.53 8.51
N CYS A 186 -5.05 -3.90 8.56
CA CYS A 186 -5.66 -3.20 7.43
C CYS A 186 -4.82 -2.01 6.98
N GLU A 187 -4.42 -1.12 7.89
CA GLU A 187 -3.61 0.06 7.55
C GLU A 187 -2.23 -0.33 6.98
N ARG A 188 -1.60 -1.38 7.52
CA ARG A 188 -0.35 -1.94 6.99
C ARG A 188 -0.50 -2.47 5.56
N ALA A 189 -1.59 -3.21 5.30
CA ALA A 189 -1.86 -3.73 3.97
C ALA A 189 -2.05 -2.57 2.96
N GLN A 190 -2.75 -1.51 3.36
CA GLN A 190 -2.92 -0.31 2.53
C GLN A 190 -1.61 0.41 2.24
N ALA A 191 -0.76 0.59 3.26
CA ALA A 191 0.56 1.20 3.09
C ALA A 191 1.43 0.41 2.11
N SER A 192 1.45 -0.92 2.24
CA SER A 192 2.19 -1.82 1.35
C SER A 192 1.64 -1.79 -0.08
N ALA A 193 0.31 -1.84 -0.26
CA ALA A 193 -0.31 -1.79 -1.58
C ALA A 193 0.03 -0.47 -2.32
N LYS A 194 -0.01 0.66 -1.61
CA LYS A 194 0.37 1.97 -2.16
C LYS A 194 1.83 2.00 -2.61
N GLU A 195 2.74 1.45 -1.81
CA GLU A 195 4.16 1.35 -2.17
C GLU A 195 4.36 0.47 -3.41
N HIS A 196 3.76 -0.72 -3.43
CA HIS A 196 3.89 -1.65 -4.55
C HIS A 196 3.33 -1.07 -5.86
N LEU A 197 2.14 -0.44 -5.82
CA LEU A 197 1.57 0.23 -6.98
C LEU A 197 2.44 1.38 -7.47
N THR A 198 3.12 2.10 -6.58
CA THR A 198 4.08 3.16 -6.95
C THR A 198 5.27 2.58 -7.71
N VAL A 199 5.81 1.45 -7.27
CA VAL A 199 6.92 0.77 -7.95
C VAL A 199 6.49 0.24 -9.32
N VAL A 200 5.31 -0.39 -9.40
CA VAL A 200 4.75 -0.87 -10.69
C VAL A 200 4.52 0.29 -11.65
N GLU A 201 3.97 1.41 -11.19
CA GLU A 201 3.78 2.62 -12.00
C GLU A 201 5.11 3.12 -12.57
N ALA A 202 6.15 3.25 -11.73
CA ALA A 202 7.47 3.72 -12.16
C ALA A 202 8.12 2.77 -13.18
N ARG A 203 8.19 1.47 -12.88
CA ARG A 203 8.80 0.46 -13.74
C ARG A 203 8.03 0.26 -15.05
N GLY A 204 6.71 0.28 -14.99
CA GLY A 204 5.85 0.19 -16.17
C GLY A 204 5.98 1.42 -17.07
N THR A 205 6.12 2.63 -16.48
CA THR A 205 6.37 3.86 -17.25
C THR A 205 7.70 3.77 -18.00
N ASP A 206 8.77 3.30 -17.34
CA ASP A 206 10.06 3.07 -17.99
C ASP A 206 9.92 2.06 -19.15
N ALA A 207 9.22 0.94 -18.93
CA ALA A 207 9.00 -0.07 -19.97
C ALA A 207 8.22 0.49 -21.18
N LEU A 208 7.21 1.33 -20.93
CA LEU A 208 6.48 2.04 -21.99
C LEU A 208 7.38 2.96 -22.81
N ILE A 209 8.23 3.76 -22.15
CA ILE A 209 9.16 4.68 -22.82
C ILE A 209 10.09 3.89 -23.74
N HIS A 210 10.74 2.85 -23.22
CA HIS A 210 11.66 2.02 -24.00
C HIS A 210 10.93 1.27 -25.13
N GLY A 211 9.70 0.79 -24.89
CA GLY A 211 8.88 0.14 -25.92
C GLY A 211 8.51 1.08 -27.07
N ILE A 212 8.14 2.34 -26.76
CA ILE A 212 7.85 3.36 -27.77
C ILE A 212 9.11 3.73 -28.57
N GLN A 213 10.25 3.89 -27.88
CA GLN A 213 11.55 4.11 -28.50
C GLN A 213 11.94 2.94 -29.42
N PHE A 214 11.69 1.72 -28.97
CA PHE A 214 11.89 0.53 -29.76
C PHE A 214 11.03 0.55 -31.01
N LEU A 215 9.72 0.78 -30.92
CA LEU A 215 8.84 0.87 -32.09
C LEU A 215 9.23 1.99 -33.06
N PHE A 216 9.75 3.10 -32.54
CA PHE A 216 10.24 4.21 -33.36
C PHE A 216 11.54 3.85 -34.10
N ASN A 217 12.50 3.21 -33.42
CA ASN A 217 13.81 2.94 -33.98
C ASN A 217 13.87 1.63 -34.78
N ILE A 218 13.09 0.63 -34.37
CA ILE A 218 13.19 -0.69 -34.96
C ILE A 218 12.57 -0.71 -36.35
N PHE A 219 13.31 -1.31 -37.28
CA PHE A 219 12.89 -1.52 -38.66
C PHE A 219 12.57 -0.25 -39.44
N ARG A 220 12.93 0.95 -38.99
CA ARG A 220 12.81 2.14 -39.83
C ARG A 220 13.93 2.21 -40.85
N ASN A 221 13.57 2.45 -42.11
CA ASN A 221 14.50 2.66 -43.21
C ASN A 221 14.82 4.15 -43.42
N THR A 222 14.88 4.93 -42.33
CA THR A 222 15.15 6.37 -42.39
C THR A 222 16.62 6.63 -42.05
N PRO A 223 17.46 7.15 -42.97
CA PRO A 223 18.89 7.36 -42.73
C PRO A 223 19.21 8.40 -41.65
N ASN A 224 18.22 9.16 -41.18
CA ASN A 224 18.35 10.24 -40.19
C ASN A 224 17.52 9.99 -38.91
N ALA A 225 17.48 8.76 -38.38
CA ALA A 225 16.78 8.52 -37.11
C ALA A 225 17.40 9.40 -35.99
N PRO A 226 16.63 10.31 -35.36
CA PRO A 226 17.17 11.21 -34.34
C PRO A 226 17.64 10.42 -33.11
N ALA A 227 18.81 10.79 -32.57
CA ALA A 227 19.37 10.17 -31.37
C ALA A 227 18.48 10.41 -30.13
N ASP A 228 17.77 11.56 -30.09
CA ASP A 228 16.93 11.98 -28.96
C ASP A 228 15.46 11.59 -29.18
N CYS A 229 15.19 10.28 -29.18
CA CYS A 229 13.83 9.74 -29.27
C CYS A 229 13.13 9.74 -27.90
N THR A 230 12.61 10.88 -27.46
CA THR A 230 11.76 10.98 -26.26
C THR A 230 10.28 11.06 -26.66
N ILE A 231 9.36 10.62 -25.80
CA ILE A 231 7.91 10.71 -26.07
C ILE A 231 7.49 12.16 -26.36
N THR A 232 8.04 13.13 -25.63
CA THR A 232 7.78 14.56 -25.84
C THR A 232 8.23 15.03 -27.23
N ASN A 233 9.40 14.58 -27.69
CA ASN A 233 9.88 14.91 -29.03
C ASN A 233 8.98 14.28 -30.09
N LEU A 234 8.53 13.03 -29.87
CA LEU A 234 7.60 12.33 -30.77
C LEU A 234 6.24 13.03 -30.87
N GLN A 235 5.71 13.53 -29.76
CA GLN A 235 4.45 14.29 -29.71
C GLN A 235 4.55 15.65 -30.41
N SER A 236 5.67 16.35 -30.23
CA SER A 236 5.92 17.67 -30.83
C SER A 236 6.48 17.60 -32.26
N GLN A 237 6.93 16.43 -32.70
CA GLN A 237 7.64 16.20 -33.96
C GLN A 237 8.79 17.19 -34.18
N GLN A 238 9.62 17.37 -33.15
CA GLN A 238 10.59 18.47 -33.05
C GLN A 238 11.60 18.54 -34.20
N HIS A 239 12.00 17.39 -34.75
CA HIS A 239 13.01 17.30 -35.82
C HIS A 239 12.37 17.00 -37.18
N THR A 240 12.97 17.51 -38.26
CA THR A 240 12.52 17.24 -39.64
C THR A 240 12.46 15.74 -39.95
N ALA A 241 13.50 14.99 -39.57
CA ALA A 241 13.53 13.54 -39.74
C ALA A 241 12.45 12.82 -38.92
N MET A 242 12.09 13.35 -37.75
CA MET A 242 11.00 12.81 -36.94
C MET A 242 9.64 13.09 -37.58
N LYS A 243 9.43 14.30 -38.11
CA LYS A 243 8.24 14.66 -38.88
C LYS A 243 8.07 13.75 -40.09
N GLU A 244 9.13 13.56 -40.89
CA GLU A 244 9.13 12.64 -42.02
C GLU A 244 8.79 11.20 -41.59
N ALA A 245 9.45 10.71 -40.54
CA ALA A 245 9.21 9.38 -40.00
C ALA A 245 7.77 9.18 -39.49
N MET A 246 7.13 10.22 -38.95
CA MET A 246 5.74 10.19 -38.48
C MET A 246 4.71 10.23 -39.62
N THR A 247 5.07 10.74 -40.81
CA THR A 247 4.18 10.70 -41.99
C THR A 247 4.08 9.32 -42.64
N THR A 248 5.02 8.41 -42.33
CA THR A 248 5.01 7.03 -42.83
C THR A 248 3.88 6.20 -42.23
N LYS A 249 3.54 5.07 -42.84
CA LYS A 249 2.48 4.18 -42.34
C LYS A 249 2.76 3.64 -40.94
N SER A 250 3.99 3.22 -40.65
CA SER A 250 4.42 2.85 -39.29
C SER A 250 4.40 4.02 -38.32
N GLY A 251 4.81 5.20 -38.78
CA GLY A 251 4.71 6.45 -38.02
C GLY A 251 3.28 6.82 -37.64
N GLN A 252 2.32 6.64 -38.55
CA GLN A 252 0.89 6.86 -38.29
C GLN A 252 0.34 5.89 -37.24
N MET A 253 0.80 4.63 -37.22
CA MET A 253 0.45 3.68 -36.15
C MET A 253 0.99 4.14 -34.80
N LEU A 254 2.23 4.62 -34.76
CA LEU A 254 2.83 5.16 -33.54
C LEU A 254 2.12 6.44 -33.05
N LEU A 255 1.78 7.35 -33.96
CA LEU A 255 0.99 8.55 -33.64
C LEU A 255 -0.38 8.18 -33.07
N LEU A 256 -1.02 7.13 -33.60
CA LEU A 256 -2.30 6.66 -33.09
C LEU A 256 -2.16 6.09 -31.68
N LEU A 257 -1.12 5.29 -31.42
CA LEU A 257 -0.80 4.80 -30.09
C LEU A 257 -0.62 5.95 -29.08
N LEU A 258 0.19 6.96 -29.43
CA LEU A 258 0.40 8.16 -28.61
C LEU A 258 -0.87 9.00 -28.41
N SER A 259 -1.85 8.86 -29.29
CA SER A 259 -3.13 9.58 -29.23
C SER A 259 -4.18 8.87 -28.38
N THR A 260 -3.93 7.64 -27.92
CA THR A 260 -4.87 6.91 -27.06
C THR A 260 -5.06 7.59 -25.70
N PRO A 261 -6.26 7.49 -25.08
CA PRO A 261 -6.55 8.15 -23.81
C PRO A 261 -5.56 7.80 -22.69
N SER A 262 -5.16 6.53 -22.61
CA SER A 262 -4.27 6.03 -21.55
C SER A 262 -2.85 6.57 -21.70
N LEU A 263 -2.29 6.59 -22.93
CA LEU A 263 -0.98 7.20 -23.15
C LEU A 263 -0.99 8.71 -22.94
N ARG A 264 -2.06 9.42 -23.33
CA ARG A 264 -2.19 10.87 -23.03
C ARG A 264 -2.29 11.17 -21.53
N THR A 265 -2.87 10.25 -20.76
CA THR A 265 -2.94 10.36 -19.29
C THR A 265 -1.57 10.13 -18.65
N MET A 266 -0.80 9.16 -19.16
CA MET A 266 0.55 8.86 -18.68
C MET A 266 1.58 9.91 -19.11
N PHE A 267 1.46 10.41 -20.35
CA PHE A 267 2.38 11.34 -20.99
C PHE A 267 1.60 12.54 -21.55
N PRO A 268 1.15 13.47 -20.69
CA PRO A 268 0.44 14.67 -21.14
C PRO A 268 1.33 15.50 -22.06
N GLU A 269 0.73 16.11 -23.09
CA GLU A 269 1.47 16.97 -24.02
C GLU A 269 2.16 18.12 -23.25
N SER A 270 3.45 18.31 -23.49
CA SER A 270 4.26 19.31 -22.80
C SER A 270 3.74 20.75 -23.01
N HIS A 271 3.98 21.62 -22.03
CA HIS A 271 3.52 23.02 -22.00
C HIS A 271 3.97 23.91 -23.18
N HIS A 272 4.79 23.44 -24.13
CA HIS A 272 5.08 24.16 -25.38
C HIS A 272 3.84 24.40 -26.26
N HIS A 273 2.74 23.68 -26.03
CA HIS A 273 1.43 23.98 -26.64
C HIS A 273 0.71 25.17 -25.97
N VAL A 274 1.05 25.52 -24.72
CA VAL A 274 0.47 26.69 -24.03
C VAL A 274 1.00 28.00 -24.61
N THR A 275 2.16 27.98 -25.27
CA THR A 275 2.76 29.13 -25.97
C THR A 275 2.42 29.20 -27.47
N GLY A 276 1.45 28.42 -27.97
CA GLY A 276 0.91 28.57 -29.33
C GLY A 276 1.40 27.57 -30.39
N GLY A 277 2.11 26.49 -30.01
CA GLY A 277 2.39 25.38 -30.93
C GLY A 277 1.13 24.54 -31.18
N ALA A 278 0.85 24.12 -32.42
CA ALA A 278 -0.26 23.21 -32.73
C ALA A 278 0.09 21.76 -32.35
N SER A 279 -0.80 21.05 -31.64
CA SER A 279 -0.65 19.60 -31.38
C SER A 279 -0.48 18.86 -32.71
N GLN A 280 0.55 18.02 -32.77
CA GLN A 280 0.84 17.17 -33.93
C GLN A 280 0.33 15.73 -33.74
N LEU A 281 -0.40 15.47 -32.64
CA LEU A 281 -1.10 14.21 -32.44
C LEU A 281 -2.33 14.14 -33.35
N LEU A 282 -2.80 12.92 -33.62
CA LEU A 282 -3.97 12.72 -34.47
C LEU A 282 -5.20 13.37 -33.81
N PRO A 283 -5.91 14.28 -34.51
CA PRO A 283 -7.14 14.87 -33.99
C PRO A 283 -8.22 13.78 -33.98
N LEU A 284 -8.65 13.39 -32.78
CA LEU A 284 -9.75 12.44 -32.59
C LEU A 284 -11.07 13.23 -32.66
N THR A 285 -11.69 13.23 -33.83
CA THR A 285 -12.78 14.15 -34.18
C THR A 285 -14.18 13.71 -33.71
N SER A 286 -14.38 12.49 -33.22
CA SER A 286 -15.67 12.03 -32.69
C SER A 286 -15.58 11.25 -31.37
N GLU A 287 -16.64 11.31 -30.56
CA GLU A 287 -16.77 10.48 -29.32
C GLU A 287 -16.75 8.98 -29.64
N SER A 288 -17.27 8.57 -30.80
CA SER A 288 -17.20 7.19 -31.29
C SER A 288 -15.76 6.73 -31.60
N GLN A 289 -14.90 7.63 -32.09
CA GLN A 289 -13.47 7.33 -32.27
C GLN A 289 -12.74 7.22 -30.92
N LYS A 290 -13.12 8.03 -29.93
CA LYS A 290 -12.57 7.91 -28.56
C LYS A 290 -12.97 6.58 -27.91
N ALA A 291 -14.21 6.13 -28.10
CA ALA A 291 -14.69 4.84 -27.61
C ALA A 291 -14.06 3.64 -28.34
N ALA A 292 -13.89 3.73 -29.67
CA ALA A 292 -13.22 2.68 -30.45
C ALA A 292 -11.74 2.50 -30.06
N LEU A 293 -11.10 3.55 -29.54
CA LEU A 293 -9.72 3.51 -29.05
C LEU A 293 -9.57 2.98 -27.62
N ALA A 294 -10.69 2.80 -26.90
CA ALA A 294 -10.66 2.44 -25.49
C ALA A 294 -10.28 0.97 -25.25
N ASP A 295 -10.62 0.02 -26.13
CA ASP A 295 -10.40 -1.42 -25.87
C ASP A 295 -9.44 -2.12 -26.85
N ALA A 296 -9.47 -1.86 -28.16
CA ALA A 296 -8.78 -2.72 -29.13
C ALA A 296 -8.22 -1.95 -30.35
N VAL A 297 -7.07 -1.27 -30.18
CA VAL A 297 -6.49 -0.41 -31.22
C VAL A 297 -5.52 -1.14 -32.14
N PHE A 298 -4.96 -2.29 -31.77
CA PHE A 298 -4.01 -2.99 -32.65
C PHE A 298 -4.12 -4.52 -32.58
N ALA A 299 -5.08 -5.01 -31.81
CA ALA A 299 -5.40 -6.42 -31.71
C ALA A 299 -6.91 -6.62 -31.62
N ASP A 300 -7.43 -7.70 -32.20
CA ASP A 300 -8.83 -8.10 -32.01
C ASP A 300 -9.06 -8.80 -30.67
N SER A 301 -10.31 -9.21 -30.39
CA SER A 301 -10.69 -9.98 -29.20
C SER A 301 -9.97 -11.33 -29.07
N SER A 302 -9.35 -11.82 -30.14
CA SER A 302 -8.60 -13.07 -30.20
C SER A 302 -7.07 -12.84 -30.20
N ALA A 303 -6.63 -11.62 -29.91
CA ALA A 303 -5.22 -11.19 -29.91
C ALA A 303 -4.50 -11.30 -31.27
N ASN A 304 -5.23 -11.30 -32.38
CA ASN A 304 -4.65 -11.21 -33.72
C ASN A 304 -4.33 -9.75 -34.06
N ALA A 305 -3.27 -9.53 -34.84
CA ALA A 305 -2.88 -8.20 -35.29
C ALA A 305 -3.95 -7.56 -36.16
N VAL A 306 -4.34 -6.33 -35.86
CA VAL A 306 -5.32 -5.57 -36.66
C VAL A 306 -4.77 -4.18 -36.97
N VAL A 307 -4.91 -3.76 -38.22
CA VAL A 307 -4.65 -2.37 -38.63
C VAL A 307 -5.93 -1.57 -38.40
N PRO A 308 -5.90 -0.49 -37.59
CA PRO A 308 -7.08 0.33 -37.32
C PRO A 308 -7.70 0.95 -38.56
N SER A 309 -9.02 0.86 -38.66
CA SER A 309 -9.78 1.49 -39.73
C SER A 309 -9.58 3.01 -39.80
N VAL A 310 -9.26 3.67 -38.68
CA VAL A 310 -8.93 5.11 -38.64
C VAL A 310 -7.66 5.46 -39.43
N LEU A 311 -6.78 4.49 -39.69
CA LEU A 311 -5.58 4.66 -40.51
C LEU A 311 -5.80 4.33 -41.98
N LEU A 312 -6.98 3.81 -42.33
CA LEU A 312 -7.31 3.36 -43.68
C LEU A 312 -8.03 4.47 -44.44
N SER A 313 -7.65 4.66 -45.69
CA SER A 313 -8.32 5.61 -46.60
C SER A 313 -9.75 5.19 -46.94
N ASN A 314 -10.06 3.88 -46.84
CA ASN A 314 -11.40 3.35 -46.95
C ASN A 314 -11.70 2.44 -45.74
N PRO A 315 -12.57 2.87 -44.79
CA PRO A 315 -12.82 2.15 -43.55
C PRO A 315 -13.59 0.82 -43.73
N THR A 316 -14.10 0.53 -44.93
CA THR A 316 -14.81 -0.74 -45.23
C THR A 316 -13.89 -1.87 -45.69
N VAL A 317 -12.61 -1.58 -45.95
CA VAL A 317 -11.63 -2.57 -46.42
C VAL A 317 -10.71 -2.93 -45.25
N SER A 318 -10.63 -4.22 -44.89
CA SER A 318 -9.64 -4.70 -43.93
C SER A 318 -8.28 -4.94 -44.62
N TRP A 319 -7.20 -4.54 -43.96
CA TRP A 319 -5.84 -4.75 -44.44
C TRP A 319 -5.07 -5.64 -43.47
N THR A 320 -4.29 -6.57 -44.00
CA THR A 320 -3.30 -7.29 -43.19
C THR A 320 -2.13 -6.37 -42.83
N ALA A 321 -1.41 -6.65 -41.73
CA ALA A 321 -0.28 -5.84 -41.31
C ALA A 321 0.76 -5.71 -42.43
N LYS A 322 1.09 -6.84 -43.09
CA LYS A 322 1.96 -6.86 -44.26
C LYS A 322 1.45 -5.95 -45.37
N ALA A 323 0.21 -6.14 -45.82
CA ALA A 323 -0.34 -5.37 -46.93
C ALA A 323 -0.32 -3.86 -46.66
N TYR A 324 -0.60 -3.44 -45.42
CA TYR A 324 -0.60 -2.04 -45.02
C TYR A 324 0.82 -1.44 -44.94
N LEU A 325 1.75 -2.17 -44.33
CA LEU A 325 3.11 -1.69 -44.08
C LEU A 325 4.03 -1.80 -45.32
N THR A 326 3.69 -2.62 -46.32
CA THR A 326 4.42 -2.68 -47.61
C THR A 326 3.88 -1.70 -48.65
N GLN A 327 2.90 -0.85 -48.31
CA GLN A 327 2.46 0.22 -49.20
C GLN A 327 3.58 1.23 -49.44
N ASN A 328 3.41 2.07 -50.47
CA ASN A 328 4.25 3.26 -50.65
C ASN A 328 4.26 4.08 -49.35
N ASN A 329 5.45 4.52 -48.94
CA ASN A 329 5.67 5.22 -47.66
C ASN A 329 5.39 4.36 -46.41
N GLY A 330 5.62 3.04 -46.49
CA GLY A 330 5.48 2.11 -45.36
C GLY A 330 6.27 2.49 -44.11
N GLY A 331 7.45 3.11 -44.30
CA GLY A 331 8.32 3.55 -43.21
C GLY A 331 9.04 2.41 -42.49
N VAL A 332 8.94 1.19 -43.00
CA VAL A 332 9.58 -0.01 -42.48
C VAL A 332 10.52 -0.61 -43.52
N VAL A 333 11.60 -1.24 -43.07
CA VAL A 333 12.43 -2.12 -43.89
C VAL A 333 11.56 -3.31 -44.30
N ASN A 334 11.65 -3.74 -45.57
CA ASN A 334 10.92 -4.91 -46.05
C ASN A 334 11.25 -6.13 -45.17
N PHE A 335 10.26 -6.57 -44.38
CA PHE A 335 10.44 -7.71 -43.50
C PHE A 335 10.49 -9.01 -44.32
N LEU A 336 11.28 -9.98 -43.84
CA LEU A 336 11.52 -11.25 -44.51
C LEU A 336 10.31 -12.21 -44.46
N SER A 337 9.47 -12.15 -43.41
CA SER A 337 8.26 -12.97 -43.27
C SER A 337 7.01 -12.16 -42.93
N ALA A 338 5.82 -12.70 -43.26
CA ALA A 338 4.54 -12.07 -42.94
C ALA A 338 4.33 -11.93 -41.43
N ASP A 339 4.78 -12.93 -40.65
CA ASP A 339 4.62 -13.00 -39.21
C ASP A 339 5.32 -11.85 -38.48
N THR A 340 6.42 -11.32 -39.03
CA THR A 340 7.13 -10.20 -38.40
C THR A 340 6.33 -8.89 -38.47
N TYR A 341 5.53 -8.69 -39.53
CA TYR A 341 4.63 -7.54 -39.61
C TYR A 341 3.53 -7.64 -38.54
N ASP A 342 2.96 -8.82 -38.37
CA ASP A 342 1.93 -9.06 -37.36
C ASP A 342 2.50 -8.85 -35.94
N LEU A 343 3.73 -9.30 -35.68
CA LEU A 343 4.40 -9.05 -34.41
C LEU A 343 4.62 -7.54 -34.16
N PHE A 344 5.02 -6.78 -35.18
CA PHE A 344 5.18 -5.33 -35.07
C PHE A 344 3.89 -4.63 -34.65
N VAL A 345 2.75 -5.03 -35.23
CA VAL A 345 1.43 -4.51 -34.87
C VAL A 345 1.02 -4.96 -33.47
N LYS A 346 1.26 -6.23 -33.10
CA LYS A 346 1.00 -6.75 -31.74
C LYS A 346 1.80 -6.02 -30.66
N MET A 347 3.01 -5.56 -30.95
CA MET A 347 3.78 -4.76 -30.00
C MET A 347 3.11 -3.40 -29.72
N HIS A 348 2.46 -2.78 -30.71
CA HIS A 348 1.65 -1.58 -30.47
C HIS A 348 0.45 -1.89 -29.56
N ALA A 349 -0.20 -3.04 -29.76
CA ALA A 349 -1.29 -3.49 -28.90
C ALA A 349 -0.83 -3.70 -27.45
N MET A 350 0.33 -4.35 -27.27
CA MET A 350 0.92 -4.61 -25.96
C MET A 350 1.22 -3.31 -25.20
N LEU A 351 1.82 -2.32 -25.87
CA LEU A 351 2.11 -1.03 -25.21
C LEU A 351 0.84 -0.26 -24.86
N LYS A 352 -0.21 -0.34 -25.68
CA LYS A 352 -1.52 0.23 -25.34
C LYS A 352 -2.09 -0.42 -24.08
N LEU A 353 -2.13 -1.75 -24.03
CA LEU A 353 -2.64 -2.50 -22.87
C LEU A 353 -1.83 -2.22 -21.60
N MET A 354 -0.51 -2.08 -21.73
CA MET A 354 0.36 -1.70 -20.63
C MET A 354 0.04 -0.28 -20.12
N ALA A 355 -0.24 0.66 -21.01
CA ALA A 355 -0.68 2.00 -20.61
C ALA A 355 -2.05 1.97 -19.89
N ASP A 356 -3.02 1.20 -20.37
CA ASP A 356 -4.32 1.05 -19.72
C ASP A 356 -4.19 0.47 -18.30
N LEU A 357 -3.35 -0.56 -18.14
CA LEU A 357 -3.05 -1.16 -16.84
C LEU A 357 -2.44 -0.12 -15.90
N LEU A 358 -1.46 0.66 -16.36
CA LEU A 358 -0.78 1.64 -15.52
C LEU A 358 -1.69 2.79 -15.10
N VAL A 359 -2.56 3.26 -15.99
CA VAL A 359 -3.60 4.25 -15.64
C VAL A 359 -4.54 3.68 -14.57
N SER A 360 -4.93 2.42 -14.71
CA SER A 360 -5.77 1.72 -13.72
C SER A 360 -5.04 1.58 -12.37
N CYS A 361 -3.76 1.21 -12.38
CA CYS A 361 -2.92 1.16 -11.17
C CYS A 361 -2.80 2.53 -10.50
N ARG A 362 -2.66 3.61 -11.28
CA ARG A 362 -2.59 4.99 -10.76
C ARG A 362 -3.91 5.41 -10.11
N GLN A 363 -5.05 5.09 -10.73
CA GLN A 363 -6.36 5.34 -10.13
C GLN A 363 -6.56 4.53 -8.85
N ALA A 364 -6.20 3.25 -8.87
CA ALA A 364 -6.21 2.39 -7.69
C ALA A 364 -5.35 2.95 -6.54
N ARG A 365 -4.15 3.45 -6.85
CA ARG A 365 -3.26 4.08 -5.86
C ARG A 365 -3.85 5.35 -5.26
N LEU A 366 -4.54 6.17 -6.05
CA LEU A 366 -5.25 7.35 -5.57
C LEU A 366 -6.42 6.99 -4.66
N LEU A 367 -7.17 5.94 -5.00
CA LEU A 367 -8.30 5.43 -4.22
C LEU A 367 -7.88 4.69 -2.94
N ALA A 368 -6.71 4.05 -2.94
CA ALA A 368 -6.12 3.42 -1.76
C ALA A 368 -5.83 4.43 -0.64
N GLY A 369 -5.63 5.72 -0.97
CA GLY A 369 -5.48 6.79 0.02
C GLY A 369 -6.79 7.26 0.66
N THR A 370 -7.95 6.83 0.15
CA THR A 370 -9.29 7.27 0.60
C THR A 370 -10.14 6.14 1.18
N GLY A 371 -9.54 5.00 1.56
CA GLY A 371 -10.25 3.88 2.20
C GLY A 371 -11.02 2.95 1.24
N GLY A 372 -10.64 2.87 -0.04
CA GLY A 372 -11.33 2.09 -1.06
C GLY A 372 -10.64 0.78 -1.44
N ASP A 373 -10.58 -0.22 -0.56
CA ASP A 373 -9.93 -1.52 -0.85
C ASP A 373 -10.80 -2.46 -1.71
N LEU A 374 -12.11 -2.23 -1.81
CA LEU A 374 -13.01 -3.11 -2.56
C LEU A 374 -13.00 -2.94 -4.09
N LEU A 375 -12.34 -1.91 -4.61
CA LEU A 375 -12.37 -1.56 -6.05
C LEU A 375 -11.04 -1.81 -6.79
N VAL A 376 -9.96 -2.14 -6.07
CA VAL A 376 -8.61 -2.26 -6.68
C VAL A 376 -8.38 -3.64 -7.31
N TYR A 377 -8.98 -4.71 -6.76
CA TYR A 377 -8.71 -6.08 -7.21
C TYR A 377 -9.68 -6.64 -8.27
N GLY A 378 -10.85 -6.03 -8.49
CA GLY A 378 -11.81 -6.51 -9.49
C GLY A 378 -11.41 -6.13 -10.93
N PRO A 379 -11.46 -4.84 -11.30
CA PRO A 379 -11.12 -4.39 -12.65
C PRO A 379 -9.63 -4.41 -12.96
N GLY A 380 -8.76 -4.20 -11.96
CA GLY A 380 -7.31 -4.28 -12.14
C GLY A 380 -6.84 -5.71 -12.40
N GLY A 381 -7.48 -6.70 -11.78
CA GLY A 381 -7.17 -8.12 -11.97
C GLY A 381 -7.52 -8.65 -13.36
N SER A 382 -8.60 -8.17 -13.98
CA SER A 382 -8.97 -8.55 -15.36
C SER A 382 -8.00 -7.97 -16.39
N HIS A 383 -7.61 -6.69 -16.24
CA HIS A 383 -6.60 -6.07 -17.11
C HIS A 383 -5.21 -6.68 -16.92
N LEU A 384 -4.82 -7.02 -15.68
CA LEU A 384 -3.55 -7.68 -15.40
C LEU A 384 -3.51 -9.10 -15.97
N ARG A 385 -4.60 -9.87 -15.88
CA ARG A 385 -4.69 -11.20 -16.51
C ARG A 385 -4.60 -11.11 -18.03
N LEU A 386 -5.34 -10.19 -18.64
CA LEU A 386 -5.28 -9.96 -20.08
C LEU A 386 -3.86 -9.53 -20.52
N LEU A 387 -3.19 -8.70 -19.71
CA LEU A 387 -1.81 -8.30 -19.94
C LEU A 387 -0.82 -9.46 -19.76
N MET A 388 -1.01 -10.32 -18.76
CA MET A 388 -0.16 -11.51 -18.57
C MET A 388 -0.36 -12.55 -19.67
N GLU A 389 -1.59 -12.76 -20.15
CA GLU A 389 -1.91 -13.64 -21.28
C GLU A 389 -1.30 -13.10 -22.58
N THR A 390 -1.42 -11.80 -22.85
CA THR A 390 -0.77 -11.17 -24.01
C THR A 390 0.76 -11.18 -23.91
N PHE A 391 1.32 -11.02 -22.70
CA PHE A 391 2.76 -11.14 -22.47
C PHE A 391 3.27 -12.58 -22.64
N GLN A 392 2.51 -13.58 -22.19
CA GLN A 392 2.82 -15.00 -22.43
C GLN A 392 2.73 -15.36 -23.91
N ALA A 393 1.76 -14.81 -24.64
CA ALA A 393 1.69 -14.94 -26.09
C ALA A 393 2.94 -14.33 -26.75
N ALA A 394 3.32 -13.10 -26.39
CA ALA A 394 4.52 -12.46 -26.92
C ALA A 394 5.83 -13.22 -26.60
N ARG A 395 5.94 -13.79 -25.39
CA ARG A 395 7.09 -14.61 -24.96
C ARG A 395 7.19 -15.95 -25.69
N SER A 396 6.05 -16.55 -26.04
CA SER A 396 6.02 -17.80 -26.83
C SER A 396 6.57 -17.58 -28.25
N TYR A 397 6.34 -16.38 -28.81
CA TYR A 397 6.94 -15.98 -30.09
C TYR A 397 8.41 -15.55 -29.96
N SER A 398 8.85 -14.99 -28.82
CA SER A 398 10.26 -14.61 -28.63
C SER A 398 11.20 -15.81 -28.53
N ILE A 399 10.73 -16.95 -27.98
CA ILE A 399 11.52 -18.20 -27.93
C ILE A 399 11.73 -18.78 -29.33
N GLY A 400 10.74 -18.68 -30.23
CA GLY A 400 10.92 -19.06 -31.65
C GLY A 400 11.83 -18.12 -32.44
N ILE A 401 12.01 -16.88 -31.98
CA ILE A 401 12.89 -15.88 -32.61
C ILE A 401 14.35 -16.03 -32.14
N GLU A 402 14.62 -16.47 -30.91
CA GLU A 402 16.00 -16.80 -30.47
C GLU A 402 16.61 -17.96 -31.28
N GLU A 403 15.81 -18.97 -31.64
CA GLU A 403 16.27 -20.08 -32.50
C GLU A 403 16.50 -19.64 -33.97
N GLY A 404 15.72 -18.66 -34.46
CA GLY A 404 15.85 -18.12 -35.82
C GLY A 404 16.93 -17.05 -36.01
N LEU A 405 17.17 -16.21 -35.00
CA LEU A 405 18.13 -15.09 -35.08
C LEU A 405 19.58 -15.51 -34.77
N CYS A 406 19.81 -16.59 -34.03
CA CYS A 406 21.17 -17.13 -33.82
C CYS A 406 21.84 -17.60 -35.13
N GLY A 407 21.06 -17.88 -36.17
CA GLY A 407 21.58 -18.23 -37.50
C GLY A 407 21.93 -17.04 -38.40
N PHE A 408 21.42 -15.84 -38.13
CA PHE A 408 21.49 -14.70 -39.07
C PHE A 408 22.43 -13.56 -38.66
N PHE A 409 22.85 -13.47 -37.39
CA PHE A 409 23.83 -12.48 -36.93
C PHE A 409 24.96 -13.13 -36.12
N PRO A 410 26.08 -13.50 -36.74
CA PRO A 410 27.25 -14.03 -36.01
C PRO A 410 27.91 -13.01 -35.07
N TRP A 411 27.46 -11.75 -35.09
CA TRP A 411 28.11 -10.63 -34.39
C TRP A 411 27.44 -10.18 -33.09
N LEU A 412 26.25 -10.70 -32.76
CA LEU A 412 25.62 -10.46 -31.46
C LEU A 412 26.09 -11.46 -30.37
N GLY A 413 26.92 -12.43 -30.75
CA GLY A 413 27.43 -13.50 -29.88
C GLY A 413 28.85 -13.30 -29.32
N ARG A 414 29.45 -12.11 -29.37
CA ARG A 414 30.68 -11.83 -28.58
C ARG A 414 30.31 -11.16 -27.26
N ARG A 415 30.01 -12.00 -26.26
CA ARG A 415 30.32 -11.64 -24.87
C ARG A 415 31.80 -11.25 -24.84
N ARG A 416 32.09 -9.99 -24.52
CA ARG A 416 33.43 -9.62 -24.05
C ARG A 416 33.62 -10.30 -22.70
N SER A 417 34.30 -11.45 -22.73
CA SER A 417 35.23 -11.80 -21.67
C SER A 417 36.43 -10.90 -21.82
N ASP A 418 36.55 -9.94 -20.91
CA ASP A 418 37.78 -9.57 -20.20
C ASP A 418 37.37 -8.94 -18.86
#